data_AF-A0A849SEP1-F1
#
_entry.id   AF-A0A849SEP1-F1
#
_cell.length_a   1.000
_cell.length_b   1.000
_cell.length_c   1.000
_cell.angle_alpha   90.00
_cell.angle_beta   90.00
_cell.angle_gamma   90.00
#
_symmetry.space_group_name_H-M   'P 1'
#
loop_
_entity.id
_entity.type
_entity.pdbx_description
1 polymer ?
#
loop_
_entity_poly.entity_id
_entity_poly.type
_entity_poly.pdbx_seq_one_letter_code
_entity_poly.pdbx_strand_id
1 'polypeptide(L)'
;MTKRKAKACAYGIGLIVGILALAALLLPISEKYHAYGPMNIGHDTLTCASCHQDAPGSLRQQLQANLRYVLGLRAHPADFGQQQVSNDNCLNCHERPNDRHPVYRFLEPRFLKARLAINPQLCVSCHTEHQGQRVPRMQIGFCVNCHKKTKLRKDPLDVPHERLIALEQWDSCLGCHDFHGNHKMETQKIVGQRIPPEKIHAYFQGGPSPYGTARHYKAKQEARDD
;
A
#
# COMPACT_ATOMS: atom_id res chain seq x y z
N MET A 1 -50.07 15.52 30.76
CA MET A 1 -49.40 14.28 30.31
C MET A 1 -48.79 13.58 31.51
N THR A 2 -49.05 12.29 31.75
CA THR A 2 -48.49 11.59 32.93
C THR A 2 -46.97 11.45 32.78
N LYS A 3 -46.21 11.51 33.90
CA LYS A 3 -44.73 11.35 33.89
C LYS A 3 -44.26 10.12 33.10
N ARG A 4 -45.07 9.05 33.06
CA ARG A 4 -44.83 7.81 32.31
C ARG A 4 -44.96 7.99 30.78
N LYS A 5 -45.95 8.75 30.30
CA LYS A 5 -46.11 9.09 28.87
C LYS A 5 -44.99 10.02 28.38
N ALA A 6 -44.59 10.99 29.20
CA ALA A 6 -43.46 11.88 28.88
C ALA A 6 -42.13 11.12 28.75
N LYS A 7 -41.85 10.17 29.66
CA LYS A 7 -40.66 9.30 29.56
C LYS A 7 -40.68 8.42 28.31
N ALA A 8 -41.82 7.82 27.97
CA ALA A 8 -41.95 7.00 26.78
C ALA A 8 -41.72 7.80 25.49
N CYS A 9 -42.28 9.01 25.38
CA CYS A 9 -42.00 9.91 24.26
C CYS A 9 -40.52 10.30 24.19
N ALA A 10 -39.88 10.60 25.32
CA ALA A 10 -38.46 10.93 25.35
C ALA A 10 -37.57 9.75 24.88
N TYR A 11 -37.85 8.53 25.33
CA TYR A 11 -37.13 7.34 24.85
C TYR A 11 -37.39 7.07 23.37
N GLY A 12 -38.62 7.26 22.89
CA GLY A 12 -38.94 7.13 21.46
C GLY A 12 -38.18 8.13 20.60
N ILE A 13 -38.14 9.40 21.00
CA ILE A 13 -37.37 10.44 20.32
C ILE A 13 -35.88 10.11 20.33
N GLY A 14 -35.34 9.72 21.50
CA GLY A 14 -33.94 9.33 21.63
C GLY A 14 -33.57 8.14 20.72
N LEU A 15 -34.44 7.14 20.63
CA LEU A 15 -34.25 5.99 19.74
C LEU A 15 -34.25 6.42 18.27
N ILE A 16 -35.18 7.28 17.86
CA ILE A 16 -35.25 7.78 16.48
C ILE A 16 -34.00 8.58 16.13
N VAL A 17 -33.58 9.51 17.00
CA VAL A 17 -32.36 10.29 16.80
C VAL A 17 -31.13 9.38 16.73
N GLY A 18 -31.05 8.37 17.61
CA GLY A 18 -29.97 7.38 17.60
C GLY A 18 -29.93 6.56 16.31
N ILE A 19 -31.07 6.10 15.81
CA ILE A 19 -31.17 5.37 14.54
C ILE A 19 -30.79 6.27 13.36
N LEU A 20 -31.25 7.52 13.33
CA LEU A 20 -30.91 8.46 12.27
C LEU A 20 -29.40 8.81 12.27
N ALA A 21 -28.81 9.00 13.46
CA ALA A 21 -27.38 9.22 13.58
C ALA A 21 -26.56 8.00 13.12
N LEU A 22 -26.98 6.79 13.51
CA LEU A 22 -26.34 5.55 13.06
C LEU A 22 -26.48 5.37 11.55
N ALA A 23 -27.67 5.59 10.99
CA ALA A 23 -27.91 5.52 9.56
C ALA A 23 -27.04 6.54 8.79
N ALA A 24 -26.93 7.76 9.30
CA ALA A 24 -26.08 8.79 8.71
C ALA A 24 -24.58 8.40 8.70
N LEU A 25 -24.09 7.77 9.78
CA LEU A 25 -22.73 7.24 9.82
C LEU A 25 -22.51 6.10 8.83
N LEU A 26 -23.52 5.28 8.57
CA LEU A 26 -23.44 4.15 7.62
C LEU A 26 -23.56 4.56 6.14
N LEU A 27 -23.87 5.83 5.84
CA LEU A 27 -23.92 6.31 4.46
C LEU A 27 -22.51 6.43 3.85
N PRO A 28 -22.33 6.19 2.53
CA PRO A 28 -21.03 6.29 1.86
C PRO A 28 -20.35 7.65 2.00
N ILE A 29 -21.13 8.73 2.09
CA ILE A 29 -20.59 10.09 2.31
C ILE A 29 -19.81 10.23 3.62
N SER A 30 -20.08 9.34 4.58
CA SER A 30 -19.45 9.31 5.90
C SER A 30 -18.17 8.46 5.93
N GLU A 31 -17.77 7.82 4.83
CA GLU A 31 -16.56 6.99 4.75
C GLU A 31 -15.30 7.71 5.25
N LYS A 32 -15.20 9.01 5.01
CA LYS A 32 -14.07 9.84 5.49
C LYS A 32 -13.95 9.87 7.02
N TYR A 33 -15.05 9.68 7.75
CA TYR A 33 -15.04 9.60 9.22
C TYR A 33 -14.61 8.21 9.71
N HIS A 34 -14.64 7.20 8.85
CA HIS A 34 -14.18 5.84 9.15
C HIS A 34 -12.73 5.59 8.74
N ALA A 35 -12.16 6.44 7.90
CA ALA A 35 -10.78 6.31 7.44
C ALA A 35 -9.79 6.43 8.61
N TYR A 36 -8.85 5.49 8.70
CA TYR A 36 -7.79 5.50 9.72
C TYR A 36 -6.81 6.68 9.57
N GLY A 37 -6.77 7.31 8.40
CA GLY A 37 -5.86 8.40 8.07
C GLY A 37 -6.00 8.82 6.61
N PRO A 38 -5.21 9.82 6.18
CA PRO A 38 -5.28 10.35 4.81
C PRO A 38 -4.84 9.30 3.79
N MET A 39 -5.63 9.14 2.73
CA MET A 39 -5.27 8.27 1.61
C MET A 39 -3.90 8.65 1.02
N ASN A 40 -3.23 7.66 0.45
CA ASN A 40 -1.98 7.78 -0.22
C ASN A 40 -2.11 8.74 -1.41
N ILE A 41 -1.03 9.44 -1.73
CA ILE A 41 -0.98 10.46 -2.77
C ILE A 41 -1.33 9.85 -4.14
N GLY A 42 -2.41 10.35 -4.72
CA GLY A 42 -2.99 9.87 -5.98
C GLY A 42 -4.12 8.85 -5.82
N HIS A 43 -4.48 8.51 -4.58
CA HIS A 43 -5.63 7.66 -4.22
C HIS A 43 -6.73 8.45 -3.49
N ASP A 44 -6.66 9.78 -3.48
CA ASP A 44 -7.57 10.67 -2.76
C ASP A 44 -9.03 10.64 -3.27
N THR A 45 -9.22 10.16 -4.49
CA THR A 45 -10.54 10.02 -5.11
C THR A 45 -11.09 8.60 -5.09
N LEU A 46 -10.35 7.62 -4.57
CA LEU A 46 -10.79 6.23 -4.51
C LEU A 46 -11.79 6.02 -3.37
N THR A 47 -12.78 5.15 -3.58
CA THR A 47 -13.69 4.71 -2.52
C THR A 47 -13.01 3.69 -1.59
N CYS A 48 -13.55 3.48 -0.39
CA CYS A 48 -13.04 2.43 0.50
C CYS A 48 -13.20 1.03 -0.14
N ALA A 49 -14.31 0.83 -0.85
CA ALA A 49 -14.67 -0.44 -1.50
C ALA A 49 -13.72 -0.83 -2.65
N SER A 50 -13.02 0.14 -3.24
CA SER A 50 -11.97 -0.11 -4.23
C SER A 50 -10.85 -1.04 -3.73
N CYS A 51 -10.58 -1.01 -2.42
CA CYS A 51 -9.53 -1.83 -1.79
C CYS A 51 -10.10 -2.82 -0.77
N HIS A 52 -11.07 -2.40 0.05
CA HIS A 52 -11.68 -3.22 1.08
C HIS A 52 -12.91 -3.92 0.51
N GLN A 53 -12.75 -5.22 0.27
CA GLN A 53 -13.82 -6.09 -0.19
C GLN A 53 -14.39 -6.90 0.97
N ASP A 54 -15.66 -7.28 0.88
CA ASP A 54 -16.33 -8.03 1.93
C ASP A 54 -15.57 -9.33 2.25
N ALA A 55 -15.44 -9.61 3.54
CA ALA A 55 -14.86 -10.87 3.99
C ALA A 55 -15.77 -12.05 3.58
N PRO A 56 -15.21 -13.20 3.17
CA PRO A 56 -16.01 -14.35 2.76
C PRO A 56 -16.99 -14.83 3.85
N GLY A 57 -18.22 -15.13 3.43
CA GLY A 57 -19.28 -15.63 4.30
C GLY A 57 -20.05 -14.53 5.06
N SER A 58 -21.19 -14.89 5.63
CA SER A 58 -22.00 -13.96 6.44
C SER A 58 -21.30 -13.59 7.75
N LEU A 59 -21.68 -12.44 8.35
CA LEU A 59 -21.19 -12.01 9.67
C LEU A 59 -21.35 -13.10 10.74
N ARG A 60 -22.45 -13.86 10.70
CA ARG A 60 -22.67 -15.00 11.59
C ARG A 60 -21.60 -16.08 11.40
N GLN A 61 -21.28 -16.44 10.16
CA GLN A 61 -20.25 -17.44 9.86
C GLN A 61 -18.86 -16.95 10.25
N GLN A 62 -18.55 -15.68 10.01
CA GLN A 62 -17.28 -15.06 10.43
C GLN A 62 -17.12 -15.10 11.96
N LEU A 63 -18.18 -14.74 12.71
CA LEU A 63 -18.20 -14.85 14.18
C LEU A 63 -18.01 -16.29 14.66
N GLN A 64 -18.73 -17.24 14.05
CA GLN A 64 -18.58 -18.66 14.36
C GLN A 64 -17.15 -19.17 14.09
N ALA A 65 -16.53 -18.74 12.99
CA ALA A 65 -15.17 -19.11 12.64
C ALA A 65 -14.16 -18.56 13.66
N ASN A 66 -14.33 -17.32 14.11
CA ASN A 66 -13.49 -16.69 15.12
C ASN A 66 -13.67 -17.31 16.51
N LEU A 67 -14.89 -17.68 16.89
CA LEU A 67 -15.12 -18.45 18.12
C LEU A 67 -14.38 -19.80 18.08
N ARG A 68 -14.44 -20.50 16.94
CA ARG A 68 -13.71 -21.77 16.76
C ARG A 68 -12.19 -21.58 16.83
N TYR A 69 -11.65 -20.48 16.31
CA TYR A 69 -10.24 -20.14 16.45
C TYR A 69 -9.84 -19.96 17.93
N VAL A 70 -10.61 -19.18 18.69
CA VAL A 70 -10.36 -18.97 20.14
C VAL A 70 -10.43 -20.28 20.92
N LEU A 71 -11.32 -21.20 20.55
CA LEU A 71 -11.43 -22.53 21.16
C LEU A 71 -10.37 -23.53 20.68
N GLY A 72 -9.40 -23.12 19.86
CA GLY A 72 -8.35 -24.00 19.32
C GLY A 72 -8.84 -25.00 18.25
N LEU A 73 -10.08 -24.85 17.77
CA LEU A 73 -10.69 -25.71 16.75
C LEU A 73 -10.38 -25.25 15.31
N ARG A 74 -9.56 -24.20 15.16
CA ARG A 74 -9.10 -23.64 13.88
C ARG A 74 -7.70 -23.04 14.07
N ALA A 75 -6.84 -23.16 13.05
CA ALA A 75 -5.46 -22.67 13.12
C ALA A 75 -5.31 -21.15 12.98
N HIS A 76 -6.24 -20.49 12.27
CA HIS A 76 -6.20 -19.05 11.98
C HIS A 76 -7.58 -18.40 12.16
N PRO A 77 -7.64 -17.12 12.57
CA PRO A 77 -8.90 -16.38 12.60
C PRO A 77 -9.47 -16.20 11.19
N ALA A 78 -10.74 -15.80 11.12
CA ALA A 78 -11.37 -15.30 9.91
C ALA A 78 -11.46 -13.78 9.97
N ASP A 79 -11.33 -13.12 8.82
CA ASP A 79 -11.62 -11.70 8.69
C ASP A 79 -13.09 -11.41 9.07
N PHE A 80 -13.36 -10.21 9.56
CA PHE A 80 -14.68 -9.79 10.03
C PHE A 80 -15.15 -8.53 9.32
N GLY A 81 -16.31 -8.58 8.69
CA GLY A 81 -16.85 -7.51 7.85
C GLY A 81 -16.12 -7.42 6.51
N GLN A 82 -14.90 -6.90 6.52
CA GLN A 82 -14.06 -6.68 5.33
C GLN A 82 -12.81 -7.57 5.39
N GLN A 83 -12.36 -8.08 4.24
CA GLN A 83 -11.11 -8.83 4.16
C GLN A 83 -9.89 -7.92 4.21
N GLN A 84 -8.75 -8.48 4.62
CA GLN A 84 -7.49 -7.76 4.58
C GLN A 84 -7.08 -7.44 3.14
N VAL A 85 -6.65 -6.20 2.88
CA VAL A 85 -6.11 -5.78 1.58
C VAL A 85 -4.86 -6.59 1.24
N SER A 86 -4.87 -7.18 0.04
CA SER A 86 -3.81 -8.02 -0.50
C SER A 86 -3.15 -7.38 -1.73
N ASN A 87 -2.10 -8.01 -2.25
CA ASN A 87 -1.46 -7.57 -3.49
C ASN A 87 -2.42 -7.59 -4.68
N ASP A 88 -3.39 -8.50 -4.71
CA ASP A 88 -4.32 -8.62 -5.83
C ASP A 88 -5.18 -7.37 -5.95
N ASN A 89 -5.58 -6.77 -4.82
CA ASN A 89 -6.28 -5.48 -4.80
C ASN A 89 -5.42 -4.38 -5.47
N CYS A 90 -4.12 -4.34 -5.19
CA CYS A 90 -3.20 -3.37 -5.80
C CYS A 90 -3.01 -3.66 -7.30
N LEU A 91 -2.78 -4.93 -7.65
CA LEU A 91 -2.46 -5.36 -9.01
C LEU A 91 -3.65 -5.20 -9.96
N ASN A 92 -4.89 -5.27 -9.47
CA ASN A 92 -6.08 -5.00 -10.30
C ASN A 92 -5.96 -3.68 -11.10
N CYS A 93 -5.37 -2.64 -10.51
CA CYS A 93 -5.13 -1.36 -11.16
C CYS A 93 -3.67 -1.14 -11.58
N HIS A 94 -2.69 -1.70 -10.86
CA HIS A 94 -1.26 -1.45 -11.07
C HIS A 94 -0.51 -2.53 -11.85
N GLU A 95 -1.16 -3.63 -12.22
CA GLU A 95 -0.54 -4.66 -13.04
C GLU A 95 -0.10 -4.07 -14.39
N ARG A 96 1.13 -4.40 -14.76
CA ARG A 96 1.73 -3.96 -16.02
C ARG A 96 2.73 -5.00 -16.52
N PRO A 97 2.90 -5.11 -17.84
CA PRO A 97 4.00 -5.88 -18.38
C PRO A 97 5.34 -5.18 -18.05
N ASN A 98 6.40 -5.97 -17.88
CA ASN A 98 7.77 -5.51 -17.66
C ASN A 98 8.01 -4.68 -16.38
N ASP A 99 7.26 -4.91 -15.31
CA ASP A 99 7.67 -4.42 -14.00
C ASP A 99 9.07 -4.98 -13.66
N ARG A 100 9.99 -4.11 -13.22
CA ARG A 100 11.36 -4.52 -12.84
C ARG A 100 11.39 -5.25 -11.49
N HIS A 101 10.36 -5.09 -10.66
CA HIS A 101 10.20 -5.70 -9.35
C HIS A 101 8.80 -6.35 -9.21
N PRO A 102 8.45 -7.35 -10.04
CA PRO A 102 7.17 -8.03 -9.92
C PRO A 102 7.18 -8.97 -8.70
N VAL A 103 6.01 -9.16 -8.08
CA VAL A 103 5.85 -9.90 -6.81
C VAL A 103 6.55 -11.26 -6.83
N TYR A 104 6.41 -12.02 -7.92
CA TYR A 104 6.95 -13.38 -8.02
C TYR A 104 8.49 -13.45 -7.88
N ARG A 105 9.22 -12.38 -8.24
CA ARG A 105 10.70 -12.34 -8.10
C ARG A 105 11.13 -12.37 -6.65
N PHE A 106 10.36 -11.76 -5.76
CA PHE A 106 10.65 -11.78 -4.32
C PHE A 106 10.43 -13.16 -3.70
N LEU A 107 9.60 -13.99 -4.31
CA LEU A 107 9.28 -15.34 -3.81
C LEU A 107 10.38 -16.37 -4.12
N GLU A 108 11.39 -16.01 -4.92
CA GLU A 108 12.52 -16.90 -5.19
C GLU A 108 13.21 -17.32 -3.86
N PRO A 109 13.53 -18.62 -3.66
CA PRO A 109 14.04 -19.12 -2.37
C PRO A 109 15.29 -18.40 -1.84
N ARG A 110 16.16 -17.91 -2.73
CA ARG A 110 17.35 -17.14 -2.36
C ARG A 110 17.05 -15.85 -1.57
N PHE A 111 15.83 -15.32 -1.68
CA PHE A 111 15.39 -14.12 -0.97
C PHE A 111 14.61 -14.42 0.31
N LEU A 112 14.56 -15.67 0.79
CA LEU A 112 13.86 -16.02 2.03
C LEU A 112 14.26 -15.13 3.22
N LYS A 113 15.57 -14.88 3.40
CA LYS A 113 16.05 -14.01 4.48
C LYS A 113 15.55 -12.56 4.33
N ALA A 114 15.57 -12.02 3.10
CA ALA A 114 15.04 -10.69 2.82
C ALA A 114 13.52 -10.63 3.04
N ARG A 115 12.78 -11.67 2.64
CA ARG A 115 11.33 -11.77 2.89
C ARG A 115 10.99 -11.75 4.36
N LEU A 116 11.70 -12.52 5.18
CA LEU A 116 11.50 -12.52 6.63
C LEU A 116 11.84 -11.17 7.28
N ALA A 117 12.82 -10.44 6.72
CA ALA A 117 13.27 -9.17 7.28
C ALA A 117 12.37 -7.97 6.91
N ILE A 118 11.99 -7.85 5.64
CA ILE A 118 11.34 -6.63 5.12
C ILE A 118 10.06 -6.89 4.32
N ASN A 119 9.68 -8.15 4.11
CA ASN A 119 8.48 -8.53 3.37
C ASN A 119 8.29 -7.79 2.02
N PRO A 120 9.30 -7.72 1.13
CA PRO A 120 9.22 -6.92 -0.10
C PRO A 120 8.23 -7.51 -1.12
N GLN A 121 7.78 -8.74 -0.91
CA GLN A 121 6.71 -9.36 -1.70
C GLN A 121 5.34 -8.71 -1.45
N LEU A 122 5.15 -7.95 -0.37
CA LEU A 122 3.86 -7.31 -0.05
C LEU A 122 3.91 -5.84 -0.45
N CYS A 123 2.98 -5.38 -1.30
CA CYS A 123 2.92 -3.98 -1.73
C CYS A 123 2.84 -3.02 -0.53
N VAL A 124 2.03 -3.40 0.48
CA VAL A 124 1.80 -2.62 1.70
C VAL A 124 3.00 -2.48 2.63
N SER A 125 4.03 -3.33 2.47
CA SER A 125 5.29 -3.19 3.22
C SER A 125 6.04 -1.92 2.85
N CYS A 126 5.85 -1.41 1.62
CA CYS A 126 6.45 -0.17 1.15
C CYS A 126 5.40 0.93 0.97
N HIS A 127 4.27 0.59 0.33
CA HIS A 127 3.15 1.49 0.03
C HIS A 127 2.06 1.34 1.09
N THR A 128 2.26 1.92 2.26
CA THR A 128 1.23 1.90 3.30
C THR A 128 0.16 2.96 3.04
N GLU A 129 -1.06 2.48 2.82
CA GLU A 129 -2.26 3.30 2.68
C GLU A 129 -2.60 4.03 3.99
N HIS A 130 -3.41 5.09 3.94
CA HIS A 130 -3.81 5.89 5.11
C HIS A 130 -2.69 6.67 5.84
N GLN A 131 -1.54 6.88 5.20
CA GLN A 131 -0.42 7.68 5.75
C GLN A 131 -0.14 8.97 4.99
N GLY A 132 -0.88 9.26 3.91
CA GLY A 132 -0.70 10.48 3.11
C GLY A 132 0.65 10.57 2.38
N GLN A 133 1.36 9.45 2.21
CA GLN A 133 2.70 9.39 1.61
C GLN A 133 2.77 8.25 0.60
N ARG A 134 3.52 8.44 -0.51
CA ARG A 134 3.69 7.41 -1.55
C ARG A 134 4.33 6.14 -1.04
N VAL A 135 5.42 6.27 -0.29
CA VAL A 135 6.23 5.15 0.17
C VAL A 135 6.74 5.38 1.61
N PRO A 136 5.86 5.39 2.62
CA PRO A 136 6.20 5.84 3.97
C PRO A 136 7.18 4.92 4.73
N ARG A 137 7.17 3.62 4.42
CA ARG A 137 7.95 2.62 5.19
C ARG A 137 9.29 2.26 4.54
N MET A 138 9.58 2.76 3.36
CA MET A 138 10.76 2.37 2.60
C MET A 138 11.93 3.31 2.85
N GLN A 139 13.03 2.76 3.35
CA GLN A 139 14.32 3.44 3.35
C GLN A 139 15.01 3.22 2.00
N ILE A 140 15.57 4.28 1.41
CA ILE A 140 16.21 4.27 0.07
C ILE A 140 17.27 3.15 -0.06
N GLY A 141 17.92 2.74 1.04
CA GLY A 141 18.98 1.74 1.04
C GLY A 141 18.56 0.26 1.13
N PHE A 142 17.28 -0.07 1.14
CA PHE A 142 16.82 -1.46 1.34
C PHE A 142 17.26 -2.46 0.28
N CYS A 143 17.71 -1.97 -0.88
CA CYS A 143 18.27 -2.72 -2.00
C CYS A 143 19.33 -3.72 -1.53
N VAL A 144 20.10 -3.39 -0.47
CA VAL A 144 21.13 -4.25 0.14
C VAL A 144 20.63 -5.66 0.47
N ASN A 145 19.36 -5.79 0.85
CA ASN A 145 18.78 -7.07 1.26
C ASN A 145 18.80 -8.12 0.13
N CYS A 146 18.77 -7.67 -1.12
CA CYS A 146 18.77 -8.54 -2.30
C CYS A 146 19.99 -8.33 -3.21
N HIS A 147 20.51 -7.10 -3.30
CA HIS A 147 21.50 -6.68 -4.30
C HIS A 147 22.95 -6.59 -3.80
N LYS A 148 23.24 -6.96 -2.55
CA LYS A 148 24.61 -6.91 -1.97
C LYS A 148 25.70 -7.69 -2.69
N LYS A 149 25.34 -8.61 -3.60
CA LYS A 149 26.28 -9.42 -4.40
C LYS A 149 26.24 -9.06 -5.89
N THR A 150 25.66 -7.92 -6.25
CA THR A 150 25.55 -7.51 -7.65
C THR A 150 26.94 -7.25 -8.23
N LYS A 151 27.27 -7.96 -9.32
CA LYS A 151 28.50 -7.79 -10.07
C LYS A 151 28.20 -7.95 -11.55
N LEU A 152 28.51 -6.92 -12.34
CA LEU A 152 28.31 -6.92 -13.78
C LEU A 152 29.63 -7.23 -14.47
N ARG A 153 29.59 -8.07 -15.52
CA ARG A 153 30.79 -8.37 -16.33
C ARG A 153 31.27 -7.14 -17.09
N LYS A 154 30.33 -6.31 -17.55
CA LYS A 154 30.58 -5.02 -18.19
C LYS A 154 29.64 -4.03 -17.54
N ASP A 155 30.19 -3.21 -16.65
CA ASP A 155 29.42 -2.20 -15.94
C ASP A 155 29.24 -0.98 -16.85
N PRO A 156 28.01 -0.48 -17.06
CA PRO A 156 27.76 0.69 -17.89
C PRO A 156 28.07 2.02 -17.18
N LEU A 157 28.37 2.01 -15.89
CA LEU A 157 28.66 3.20 -15.09
C LEU A 157 30.14 3.62 -15.16
N ASP A 158 30.38 4.91 -14.95
CA ASP A 158 31.71 5.47 -14.68
C ASP A 158 32.32 4.94 -13.36
N VAL A 159 31.49 4.72 -12.34
CA VAL A 159 31.83 4.03 -11.09
C VAL A 159 31.07 2.70 -11.04
N PRO A 160 31.75 1.55 -11.06
CA PRO A 160 31.08 0.25 -11.11
C PRO A 160 30.15 0.01 -9.90
N HIS A 161 29.06 -0.72 -10.11
CA HIS A 161 28.09 -1.08 -9.06
C HIS A 161 28.78 -1.78 -7.88
N GLU A 162 29.75 -2.67 -8.15
CA GLU A 162 30.52 -3.37 -7.11
C GLU A 162 31.24 -2.37 -6.18
N ARG A 163 31.71 -1.24 -6.71
CA ARG A 163 32.37 -0.19 -5.91
C ARG A 163 31.36 0.59 -5.08
N LEU A 164 30.20 0.96 -5.63
CA LEU A 164 29.13 1.64 -4.88
C LEU A 164 28.62 0.77 -3.71
N ILE A 165 28.46 -0.53 -3.95
CA ILE A 165 28.06 -1.53 -2.95
C ILE A 165 29.12 -1.64 -1.85
N ALA A 166 30.41 -1.73 -2.22
CA ALA A 166 31.51 -1.82 -1.26
C ALA A 166 31.66 -0.54 -0.40
N LEU A 167 31.20 0.60 -0.91
CA LEU A 167 31.14 1.87 -0.18
C LEU A 167 29.81 2.09 0.56
N GLU A 168 28.92 1.10 0.55
CA GLU A 168 27.59 1.17 1.16
C GLU A 168 26.72 2.36 0.67
N GLN A 169 26.97 2.84 -0.54
CA GLN A 169 26.25 3.95 -1.16
C GLN A 169 24.89 3.50 -1.72
N TRP A 170 24.08 2.86 -0.89
CA TRP A 170 22.78 2.29 -1.27
C TRP A 170 21.73 3.33 -1.62
N ASP A 171 21.89 4.56 -1.13
CA ASP A 171 21.07 5.72 -1.47
C ASP A 171 21.24 6.19 -2.94
N SER A 172 22.35 5.81 -3.58
CA SER A 172 22.65 6.16 -4.98
C SER A 172 21.77 5.43 -6.00
N CYS A 173 21.27 4.24 -5.67
CA CYS A 173 20.66 3.33 -6.64
C CYS A 173 19.41 3.93 -7.30
N LEU A 174 18.52 4.51 -6.47
CA LEU A 174 17.32 5.20 -6.94
C LEU A 174 17.64 6.53 -7.61
N GLY A 175 18.85 7.06 -7.45
CA GLY A 175 19.32 8.23 -8.18
C GLY A 175 19.42 7.99 -9.69
N CYS A 176 19.65 6.74 -10.11
CA CYS A 176 19.76 6.35 -11.52
C CYS A 176 18.59 5.46 -11.98
N HIS A 177 18.02 4.66 -11.08
CA HIS A 177 16.99 3.67 -11.41
C HIS A 177 15.64 4.02 -10.79
N ASP A 178 14.61 4.12 -11.62
CA ASP A 178 13.23 3.93 -11.16
C ASP A 178 13.05 2.47 -10.72
N PHE A 179 12.62 2.28 -9.47
CA PHE A 179 12.43 0.98 -8.84
C PHE A 179 11.58 0.05 -9.72
N HIS A 180 10.41 0.51 -10.17
CA HIS A 180 9.56 -0.32 -11.02
C HIS A 180 9.88 -0.20 -12.52
N GLY A 181 10.66 0.80 -12.91
CA GLY A 181 11.03 1.06 -14.31
C GLY A 181 9.86 1.52 -15.19
N ASN A 182 8.88 2.22 -14.62
CA ASN A 182 7.70 2.68 -15.36
C ASN A 182 7.83 4.12 -15.88
N HIS A 183 8.74 4.92 -15.33
CA HIS A 183 9.03 6.25 -15.86
C HIS A 183 9.80 6.14 -17.18
N LYS A 184 9.38 6.94 -18.17
CA LYS A 184 10.10 7.10 -19.43
C LYS A 184 11.29 8.03 -19.20
N MET A 185 12.40 7.45 -18.76
CA MET A 185 13.62 8.17 -18.43
C MET A 185 14.86 7.49 -19.02
N GLU A 186 15.89 8.29 -19.27
CA GLU A 186 17.23 7.77 -19.54
C GLU A 186 17.94 7.49 -18.22
N THR A 187 18.54 6.30 -18.11
CA THR A 187 19.31 5.91 -16.93
C THR A 187 20.67 6.60 -16.96
N GLN A 188 21.00 7.35 -15.90
CA GLN A 188 22.27 8.04 -15.77
C GLN A 188 23.43 7.04 -15.72
N LYS A 189 24.47 7.31 -16.50
CA LYS A 189 25.70 6.49 -16.54
C LYS A 189 26.85 7.08 -15.73
N ILE A 190 26.68 8.32 -15.26
CA ILE A 190 27.66 9.04 -14.45
C ILE A 190 27.07 9.19 -13.05
N VAL A 191 27.71 8.57 -12.05
CA VAL A 191 27.20 8.54 -10.68
C VAL A 191 27.07 9.94 -10.08
N GLY A 192 27.93 10.89 -10.48
CA GLY A 192 27.84 12.30 -10.09
C GLY A 192 26.63 13.05 -10.66
N GLN A 193 25.98 12.52 -11.71
CA GLN A 193 24.80 13.13 -12.35
C GLN A 193 23.47 12.47 -11.90
N ARG A 194 23.54 11.56 -10.94
CA ARG A 194 22.35 10.89 -10.38
C ARG A 194 21.42 11.89 -9.71
N ILE A 195 20.13 11.54 -9.65
CA ILE A 195 19.16 12.29 -8.86
C ILE A 195 19.58 12.25 -7.38
N PRO A 196 19.62 13.41 -6.69
CA PRO A 196 20.02 13.47 -5.29
C PRO A 196 18.98 12.79 -4.37
N PRO A 197 19.40 12.08 -3.30
CA PRO A 197 18.50 11.34 -2.41
C PRO A 197 17.37 12.18 -1.81
N GLU A 198 17.60 13.47 -1.56
CA GLU A 198 16.62 14.40 -1.00
C GLU A 198 15.41 14.56 -1.93
N LYS A 199 15.63 14.58 -3.26
CA LYS A 199 14.54 14.62 -4.23
C LYS A 199 13.76 13.30 -4.26
N ILE A 200 14.43 12.17 -4.06
CA ILE A 200 13.77 10.86 -3.95
C ILE A 200 12.91 10.82 -2.68
N HIS A 201 13.43 11.31 -1.55
CA HIS A 201 12.69 11.36 -0.30
C HIS A 201 11.47 12.29 -0.40
N ALA A 202 11.64 13.49 -0.95
CA ALA A 202 10.54 14.41 -1.19
C ALA A 202 9.45 13.77 -2.07
N TYR A 203 9.83 12.99 -3.07
CA TYR A 203 8.89 12.23 -3.90
C TYR A 203 8.15 11.14 -3.12
N PHE A 204 8.82 10.41 -2.22
CA PHE A 204 8.16 9.43 -1.36
C PHE A 204 7.17 10.10 -0.40
N GLN A 205 7.44 11.32 0.02
CA GLN A 205 6.56 12.15 0.85
C GLN A 205 5.41 12.84 0.09
N GLY A 206 5.26 12.61 -1.21
CA GLY A 206 4.16 13.19 -1.99
C GLY A 206 4.56 14.31 -2.96
N GLY A 207 5.83 14.75 -2.93
CA GLY A 207 6.38 15.76 -3.85
C GLY A 207 6.40 15.33 -5.33
N PRO A 208 6.88 16.19 -6.24
CA PRO A 208 6.92 15.87 -7.68
C PRO A 208 7.84 14.67 -7.98
N SER A 209 7.54 13.93 -9.05
CA SER A 209 8.39 12.83 -9.50
C SER A 209 9.74 13.36 -10.00
N PRO A 210 10.87 12.82 -9.51
CA PRO A 210 12.20 13.23 -9.96
C PRO A 210 12.60 12.51 -11.25
N TYR A 211 11.84 11.48 -11.65
CA TYR A 211 12.04 10.70 -12.88
C TYR A 211 11.22 11.25 -14.06
N GLY A 212 10.54 12.39 -13.88
CA GLY A 212 9.62 12.97 -14.84
C GLY A 212 8.18 12.48 -14.72
N THR A 213 7.30 13.02 -15.56
CA THR A 213 5.84 12.74 -15.53
C THR A 213 5.42 11.68 -16.54
N ALA A 214 6.21 11.47 -17.59
CA ALA A 214 5.91 10.51 -18.64
C ALA A 214 6.11 9.08 -18.15
N ARG A 215 5.09 8.22 -18.36
CA ARG A 215 5.09 6.82 -17.94
C ARG A 215 4.83 5.89 -19.13
N HIS A 216 5.36 4.67 -19.05
CA HIS A 216 5.05 3.60 -20.01
C HIS A 216 3.60 3.13 -19.83
N TYR A 217 3.18 2.91 -18.59
CA TYR A 217 1.85 2.44 -18.24
C TYR A 217 1.20 3.35 -17.19
N LYS A 218 -0.10 3.61 -17.36
CA LYS A 218 -0.94 4.28 -16.36
C LYS A 218 -1.69 3.22 -15.58
N ALA A 219 -1.95 3.49 -14.30
CA ALA A 219 -2.84 2.64 -13.51
C ALA A 219 -4.26 2.73 -14.09
N LYS A 220 -5.02 1.64 -13.97
CA LYS A 220 -6.46 1.68 -14.28
C LYS A 220 -7.16 2.62 -13.29
N GLN A 221 -8.20 3.28 -13.76
CA GLN A 221 -9.05 4.09 -12.92
C GLN A 221 -10.15 3.22 -12.33
N GLU A 222 -10.63 3.57 -11.14
CA GLU A 222 -11.87 3.01 -10.59
C GLU A 222 -13.00 3.24 -11.61
N ALA A 223 -13.77 2.17 -11.88
CA ALA A 223 -14.96 2.31 -12.72
C ALA A 223 -15.91 3.26 -12.00
N ARG A 224 -16.32 4.32 -12.69
CA ARG A 224 -17.38 5.18 -12.17
C ARG A 224 -18.69 4.51 -12.52
N ASP A 225 -19.47 4.15 -11.50
CA ASP A 225 -20.86 3.76 -11.69
C ASP A 225 -21.63 5.04 -12.04
N ASP A 226 -21.71 5.33 -13.34
CA ASP A 226 -22.53 6.39 -13.93
C ASP A 226 -23.99 5.91 -14.10
#